data_AF-H6RL59-F1
#
_entry.id   AF-H6RL59-F1
#
_cell.length_a   1.000
_cell.length_b   1.000
_cell.length_c   1.000
_cell.angle_alpha   90.00
_cell.angle_beta   90.00
_cell.angle_gamma   90.00
#
_symmetry.space_group_name_H-M   'P 1'
#
loop_
_entity.id
_entity.type
_entity.pdbx_description
1 polymer ?
#
loop_
_entity_poly.entity_id
_entity_poly.type
_entity_poly.pdbx_seq_one_letter_code
_entity_poly.pdbx_strand_id
1 'polypeptide(L)'
;MSAPSLLVLAPLRTEARVVRRGLRGTGAAGWSVRRTGMGPHRSRRAAASVRAGPDVAVAVAGFCGALDPRLQVGDVVVASRLDGPSGALPCPWAEPLPAALAERGLRVWHAPIAAAPRPVLGGARAAAAGAAAVDMESAWLAPAAGDRPFAVVRVVLDAPGAELLRPTLPRALRTATRALATAAPALLDWAAACHARSPPYPGAPVPHSPSPRDEPTVPVPLRQSVRIGAHLLRQRLRGTTKFPLLVELEPLYACNLACNGCGKIQQPPHVLKQRMPVQQALDAVEESGSPMVSIAGGEPLIHPEIGEMVRQLLARKRFVYLCTNALLMKKKLDQFTPSPYFAWVVHIDGLRERHDASVSKEGVFDEAVAAIREARARGFRVTTNTTFFDTDTPATVREVLDFLNDDVGVDQMMISPGYAYEKAPDQDHFLGRKATTALFREAFAGGNRRRWRLNHSPLFLDFLEGRVDFGCTAWAIPSYSVLGWQRPCYLMADGYVSTYRELVETTDWDSYGAGRDPRCANCMAHCGYEPSAVFATVGSLRQSLRALTSA
;
A
#
# COMPACT_ATOMS: atom_id res chain seq x y z
N MET A 1 19.53 14.47 -20.61
CA MET A 1 20.25 14.83 -19.36
C MET A 1 20.49 13.54 -18.59
N SER A 2 21.73 13.19 -18.27
CA SER A 2 22.04 11.98 -17.48
C SER A 2 21.34 12.04 -16.11
N ALA A 3 20.82 10.92 -15.66
CA ALA A 3 20.15 10.81 -14.36
C ALA A 3 21.11 11.21 -13.21
N PRO A 4 20.62 11.82 -12.12
CA PRO A 4 21.48 12.21 -11.01
C PRO A 4 22.01 10.98 -10.28
N SER A 5 23.33 10.89 -10.07
CA SER A 5 23.98 9.87 -9.22
C SER A 5 23.91 10.20 -7.72
N LEU A 6 23.56 11.44 -7.36
CA LEU A 6 23.36 11.88 -5.98
C LEU A 6 22.00 12.57 -5.79
N LEU A 7 21.25 12.15 -4.78
CA LEU A 7 20.08 12.87 -4.25
C LEU A 7 20.35 13.33 -2.82
N VAL A 8 20.30 14.65 -2.60
CA VAL A 8 20.41 15.24 -1.25
C VAL A 8 19.05 15.70 -0.75
N LEU A 9 18.67 15.20 0.42
CA LEU A 9 17.45 15.55 1.16
C LEU A 9 17.79 16.61 2.21
N ALA A 10 17.26 17.82 2.02
CA ALA A 10 17.49 18.96 2.89
C ALA A 10 16.18 19.41 3.57
N PRO A 11 16.06 19.31 4.90
CA PRO A 11 14.85 19.72 5.64
C PRO A 11 14.37 21.16 5.37
N LEU A 12 15.26 22.13 5.39
CA LEU A 12 14.94 23.55 5.32
C LEU A 12 15.20 24.15 3.95
N ARG A 13 14.47 25.23 3.64
CA ARG A 13 14.72 26.02 2.41
C ARG A 13 16.13 26.59 2.38
N THR A 14 16.64 27.01 3.53
CA THR A 14 17.98 27.57 3.71
C THR A 14 19.05 26.51 3.46
N GLU A 15 18.93 25.34 4.10
CA GLU A 15 19.82 24.18 3.88
C GLU A 15 19.86 23.77 2.42
N ALA A 16 18.69 23.60 1.77
CA ALA A 16 18.61 23.24 0.36
C ALA A 16 19.33 24.26 -0.55
N ARG A 17 19.25 25.57 -0.23
CA ARG A 17 19.97 26.61 -1.00
C ARG A 17 21.48 26.53 -0.77
N VAL A 18 21.91 26.30 0.47
CA VAL A 18 23.33 26.19 0.83
C VAL A 18 23.97 24.97 0.17
N VAL A 19 23.33 23.81 0.25
CA VAL A 19 23.79 22.57 -0.40
C VAL A 19 23.87 22.75 -1.92
N ARG A 20 22.83 23.31 -2.55
CA ARG A 20 22.86 23.61 -4.00
C ARG A 20 24.00 24.55 -4.38
N ARG A 21 24.29 25.56 -3.56
CA ARG A 21 25.40 26.49 -3.81
C ARG A 21 26.75 25.77 -3.74
N GLY A 22 26.96 24.95 -2.72
CA GLY A 22 28.17 24.14 -2.57
C GLY A 22 28.38 23.19 -3.76
N LEU A 23 27.33 22.45 -4.14
CA LEU A 23 27.38 21.53 -5.30
C LEU A 23 27.56 22.25 -6.64
N ARG A 24 26.93 23.42 -6.85
CA ARG A 24 27.16 24.23 -8.07
C ARG A 24 28.61 24.72 -8.19
N GLY A 25 29.27 24.97 -7.07
CA GLY A 25 30.66 25.43 -7.05
C GLY A 25 31.67 24.43 -7.61
N THR A 26 31.30 23.14 -7.76
CA THR A 26 32.18 22.10 -8.31
C THR A 26 32.15 22.04 -9.84
N GLY A 27 31.14 22.65 -10.49
CA GLY A 27 30.91 22.52 -11.93
C GLY A 27 30.39 21.14 -12.38
N ALA A 28 30.24 20.18 -11.46
CA ALA A 28 29.80 18.83 -11.79
C ALA A 28 28.29 18.71 -11.98
N ALA A 29 27.87 17.88 -12.92
CA ALA A 29 26.48 17.46 -13.12
C ALA A 29 26.14 16.22 -12.28
N GLY A 30 24.92 15.70 -12.41
CA GLY A 30 24.56 14.41 -11.81
C GLY A 30 24.12 14.47 -10.34
N TRP A 31 23.60 15.60 -9.87
CA TRP A 31 23.04 15.70 -8.52
C TRP A 31 21.67 16.38 -8.51
N SER A 32 20.88 16.08 -7.49
CA SER A 32 19.61 16.76 -7.22
C SER A 32 19.49 17.05 -5.72
N VAL A 33 18.87 18.20 -5.39
CA VAL A 33 18.62 18.59 -3.99
C VAL A 33 17.13 18.81 -3.80
N ARG A 34 16.53 18.04 -2.90
CA ARG A 34 15.10 18.10 -2.59
C ARG A 34 14.87 18.67 -1.20
N ARG A 35 13.98 19.65 -1.11
CA ARG A 35 13.49 20.13 0.18
C ARG A 35 12.45 19.16 0.73
N THR A 36 12.62 18.73 1.98
CA THR A 36 11.73 17.74 2.61
C THR A 36 10.76 18.35 3.63
N GLY A 37 11.20 19.39 4.36
CA GLY A 37 10.43 20.05 5.41
C GLY A 37 10.76 19.52 6.81
N MET A 38 10.78 20.42 7.79
CA MET A 38 11.19 20.13 9.18
C MET A 38 10.18 19.25 9.92
N GLY A 39 10.69 18.27 10.67
CA GLY A 39 9.93 17.43 11.59
C GLY A 39 9.41 16.09 11.02
N PRO A 40 8.93 15.19 11.89
CA PRO A 40 8.64 13.79 11.55
C PRO A 40 7.65 13.60 10.40
N HIS A 41 6.51 14.29 10.46
CA HIS A 41 5.44 14.15 9.47
C HIS A 41 5.89 14.58 8.06
N ARG A 42 6.55 15.74 7.96
CA ARG A 42 7.05 16.25 6.66
C ARG A 42 8.19 15.39 6.14
N SER A 43 9.05 14.88 7.02
CA SER A 43 10.13 13.97 6.68
C SER A 43 9.61 12.64 6.12
N ARG A 44 8.64 12.01 6.79
CA ARG A 44 8.01 10.75 6.30
C ARG A 44 7.35 10.93 4.94
N ARG A 45 6.57 12.00 4.76
CA ARG A 45 5.95 12.33 3.47
C ARG A 45 7.00 12.57 2.38
N ALA A 46 8.06 13.30 2.70
CA ALA A 46 9.13 13.56 1.76
C ALA A 46 9.87 12.27 1.38
N ALA A 47 10.18 11.41 2.36
CA ALA A 47 10.81 10.12 2.16
C ALA A 47 9.98 9.20 1.25
N ALA A 48 8.68 9.09 1.53
CA ALA A 48 7.74 8.31 0.70
C ALA A 48 7.71 8.82 -0.75
N SER A 49 7.82 10.14 -0.95
CA SER A 49 7.78 10.74 -2.28
C SER A 49 9.12 10.73 -3.04
N VAL A 50 10.22 10.26 -2.44
CA VAL A 50 11.52 10.16 -3.14
C VAL A 50 11.44 9.09 -4.23
N ARG A 51 11.75 9.50 -5.45
CA ARG A 51 11.85 8.63 -6.63
C ARG A 51 13.26 8.81 -7.17
N ALA A 52 14.18 7.94 -6.78
CA ALA A 52 15.55 7.91 -7.31
C ALA A 52 15.82 6.51 -7.84
N GLY A 53 16.57 6.42 -8.95
CA GLY A 53 16.96 5.14 -9.54
C GLY A 53 17.84 4.31 -8.60
N PRO A 54 18.02 3.01 -8.87
CA PRO A 54 18.83 2.12 -8.03
C PRO A 54 20.29 2.59 -7.92
N ASP A 55 20.82 3.26 -8.94
CA ASP A 55 22.18 3.81 -9.00
C ASP A 55 22.27 5.26 -8.47
N VAL A 56 21.43 5.62 -7.49
CA VAL A 56 21.45 6.96 -6.90
C VAL A 56 21.76 6.88 -5.42
N ALA A 57 22.89 7.44 -5.01
CA ALA A 57 23.24 7.59 -3.62
C ALA A 57 22.34 8.64 -2.96
N VAL A 58 21.86 8.37 -1.74
CA VAL A 58 20.97 9.28 -1.00
C VAL A 58 21.68 9.83 0.23
N ALA A 59 21.76 11.15 0.32
CA ALA A 59 22.30 11.84 1.48
C ALA A 59 21.22 12.68 2.18
N VAL A 60 21.19 12.70 3.50
CA VAL A 60 20.48 13.73 4.27
C VAL A 60 21.49 14.76 4.73
N ALA A 61 21.28 16.02 4.37
CA ALA A 61 22.19 17.10 4.74
C ALA A 61 21.44 18.32 5.29
N GLY A 62 21.88 18.82 6.44
CA GLY A 62 21.23 19.94 7.10
C GLY A 62 21.85 20.27 8.45
N PHE A 63 21.12 21.03 9.27
CA PHE A 63 21.58 21.40 10.60
C PHE A 63 21.12 20.42 11.68
N CYS A 64 21.81 20.42 12.81
CA CYS A 64 21.43 19.68 14.02
C CYS A 64 21.75 20.46 15.29
N GLY A 65 21.24 19.98 16.42
CA GLY A 65 21.69 20.36 17.75
C GLY A 65 22.77 19.42 18.27
N ALA A 66 23.73 19.95 19.02
CA ALA A 66 24.73 19.15 19.72
C ALA A 66 24.20 18.62 21.05
N LEU A 67 24.49 17.34 21.32
CA LEU A 67 24.29 16.68 22.61
C LEU A 67 25.62 16.49 23.34
N ASP A 68 26.71 16.20 22.62
CA ASP A 68 28.05 16.14 23.19
C ASP A 68 28.59 17.56 23.47
N PRO A 69 29.02 17.88 24.70
CA PRO A 69 29.50 19.22 25.05
C PRO A 69 30.79 19.63 24.34
N ARG A 70 31.51 18.70 23.70
CA ARG A 70 32.73 18.97 22.94
C ARG A 70 32.46 19.43 21.51
N LEU A 71 31.23 19.27 21.02
CA LEU A 71 30.80 19.75 19.70
C LEU A 71 30.61 21.26 19.71
N GLN A 72 31.14 21.93 18.69
CA GLN A 72 31.02 23.37 18.49
C GLN A 72 30.17 23.71 17.27
N VAL A 73 29.63 24.93 17.22
CA VAL A 73 28.91 25.40 16.02
C VAL A 73 29.82 25.38 14.81
N GLY A 74 29.37 24.74 13.74
CA GLY A 74 30.17 24.51 12.52
C GLY A 74 30.86 23.15 12.46
N ASP A 75 30.92 22.39 13.57
CA ASP A 75 31.35 20.99 13.53
C ASP A 75 30.36 20.18 12.68
N VAL A 76 30.90 19.18 11.98
CA VAL A 76 30.13 18.28 11.13
C VAL A 76 30.01 16.93 11.80
N VAL A 77 28.79 16.43 11.94
CA VAL A 77 28.50 15.09 12.45
C VAL A 77 28.04 14.21 11.29
N VAL A 78 28.84 13.20 10.98
CA VAL A 78 28.48 12.11 10.08
C VAL A 78 27.88 11.00 10.93
N ALA A 79 26.67 10.56 10.59
CA ALA A 79 26.00 9.53 11.38
C ALA A 79 26.72 8.17 11.24
N SER A 80 27.17 7.60 12.35
CA SER A 80 27.55 6.16 12.39
C SER A 80 26.32 5.27 12.54
N ARG A 81 25.30 5.78 13.23
CA ARG A 81 23.94 5.22 13.29
C ARG A 81 22.92 6.32 13.57
N LEU A 82 21.66 6.07 13.27
CA LEU A 82 20.53 6.92 13.62
C LEU A 82 19.70 6.25 14.73
N ASP A 83 19.60 6.89 15.88
CA ASP A 83 18.81 6.39 17.01
C ASP A 83 17.38 6.96 16.89
N GLY A 84 16.50 6.19 16.24
CA GLY A 84 15.13 6.60 15.89
C GLY A 84 14.03 5.85 16.67
N PRO A 85 12.76 6.24 16.48
CA PRO A 85 11.62 5.62 17.16
C PRO A 85 11.39 4.14 16.75
N SER A 86 11.96 3.71 15.62
CA SER A 86 11.90 2.33 15.13
C SER A 86 13.14 1.50 15.51
N GLY A 87 14.01 2.04 16.37
CA GLY A 87 15.29 1.45 16.75
C GLY A 87 16.50 2.15 16.14
N ALA A 88 17.69 1.60 16.42
CA ALA A 88 18.95 2.11 15.90
C ALA A 88 19.20 1.62 14.47
N LEU A 89 19.43 2.53 13.53
CA LEU A 89 19.75 2.23 12.13
C LEU A 89 21.24 2.49 11.86
N PRO A 90 22.08 1.47 11.65
CA PRO A 90 23.49 1.68 11.30
C PRO A 90 23.64 2.33 9.92
N CYS A 91 24.66 3.18 9.76
CA CYS A 91 24.95 3.92 8.52
C CYS A 91 26.34 3.56 7.95
N PRO A 92 26.57 2.29 7.56
CA PRO A 92 27.91 1.83 7.16
C PRO A 92 28.44 2.53 5.90
N TRP A 93 27.55 2.93 4.99
CA TRP A 93 27.93 3.65 3.78
C TRP A 93 28.49 5.05 4.06
N ALA A 94 28.25 5.62 5.24
CA ALA A 94 28.76 6.94 5.61
C ALA A 94 30.22 6.91 6.09
N GLU A 95 30.81 5.73 6.35
CA GLU A 95 32.16 5.56 6.91
C GLU A 95 33.28 6.31 6.15
N PRO A 96 33.27 6.46 4.81
CA PRO A 96 34.32 7.19 4.10
C PRO A 96 34.21 8.73 4.22
N LEU A 97 33.04 9.26 4.59
CA LEU A 97 32.78 10.71 4.60
C LEU A 97 33.62 11.50 5.61
N PRO A 98 33.89 11.02 6.85
CA PRO A 98 34.68 11.75 7.83
C PRO A 98 36.06 12.19 7.31
N ALA A 99 36.78 11.30 6.63
CA ALA A 99 38.09 11.62 6.04
C ALA A 99 37.96 12.67 4.93
N ALA A 100 37.03 12.47 3.98
CA ALA A 100 36.81 13.38 2.87
C ALA A 100 36.37 14.79 3.31
N LEU A 101 35.61 14.88 4.41
CA LEU A 101 35.19 16.14 5.02
C LEU A 101 36.34 16.80 5.79
N ALA A 102 37.19 16.03 6.49
CA ALA A 102 38.35 16.55 7.21
C ALA A 102 39.41 17.13 6.27
N GLU A 103 39.64 16.50 5.11
CA GLU A 103 40.50 17.04 4.03
C GLU A 103 40.04 18.42 3.52
N ARG A 104 38.76 18.75 3.72
CA ARG A 104 38.17 20.06 3.38
C ARG A 104 38.28 21.07 4.52
N GLY A 105 39.08 20.79 5.54
CA GLY A 105 39.31 21.65 6.70
C GLY A 105 38.14 21.71 7.68
N LEU A 106 37.23 20.74 7.64
CA LEU A 106 36.09 20.66 8.56
C LEU A 106 36.47 19.83 9.79
N ARG A 107 35.99 20.23 10.97
CA ARG A 107 36.07 19.40 12.17
C ARG A 107 34.92 18.40 12.15
N VAL A 108 35.25 17.11 12.03
CA VAL A 108 34.27 16.05 11.76
C VAL A 108 34.19 15.05 12.90
N TRP A 109 32.97 14.63 13.21
CA TRP A 109 32.63 13.61 14.19
C TRP A 109 31.88 12.48 13.51
N HIS A 110 32.33 11.24 13.67
CA HIS A 110 31.61 10.05 13.23
C HIS A 110 30.92 9.41 14.45
N ALA A 111 29.63 9.68 14.63
CA ALA A 111 28.95 9.38 15.88
C ALA A 111 27.43 9.17 15.69
N PRO A 112 26.72 8.57 16.67
CA PRO A 112 25.27 8.40 16.59
C PRO A 112 24.53 9.75 16.58
N ILE A 113 23.45 9.82 15.80
CA ILE A 113 22.53 10.97 15.78
C ILE A 113 21.15 10.50 16.29
N ALA A 114 20.66 11.12 17.36
CA ALA A 114 19.34 10.85 17.92
C ALA A 114 18.25 11.60 17.17
N ALA A 115 17.08 10.96 17.06
CA ALA A 115 15.89 11.55 16.48
C ALA A 115 14.99 12.15 17.58
N ALA A 116 14.57 13.40 17.44
CA ALA A 116 13.63 14.04 18.34
C ALA A 116 12.37 14.54 17.60
N PRO A 117 11.15 14.28 18.11
CA PRO A 117 9.92 14.72 17.44
C PRO A 117 9.69 16.24 17.54
N ARG A 118 10.41 16.92 18.44
CA ARG A 118 10.35 18.36 18.71
C ARG A 118 11.76 18.89 19.01
N PRO A 119 12.02 20.20 18.88
CA PRO A 119 13.31 20.79 19.23
C PRO A 119 13.71 20.48 20.67
N VAL A 120 14.97 20.08 20.88
CA VAL A 120 15.51 19.73 22.21
C VAL A 120 16.35 20.91 22.72
N LEU A 121 15.87 21.55 23.79
CA LEU A 121 16.45 22.76 24.37
C LEU A 121 16.87 22.54 25.83
N GLY A 122 17.93 23.23 26.28
CA GLY A 122 18.35 23.26 27.68
C GLY A 122 18.60 21.88 28.30
N GLY A 123 18.14 21.68 29.55
CA GLY A 123 18.35 20.45 30.33
C GLY A 123 17.75 19.17 29.72
N ALA A 124 16.86 19.27 28.72
CA ALA A 124 16.34 18.13 27.98
C ALA A 124 17.40 17.43 27.09
N ARG A 125 18.55 18.07 26.84
CA ARG A 125 19.67 17.47 26.11
C ARG A 125 20.35 16.32 26.87
N ALA A 126 20.28 16.34 28.21
CA ALA A 126 20.86 15.29 29.05
C ALA A 126 20.09 13.95 28.97
N ALA A 127 18.85 13.96 28.48
CA ALA A 127 18.00 12.76 28.39
C ALA A 127 18.29 11.87 27.16
N ALA A 128 19.09 12.35 26.19
CA ALA A 128 19.46 11.60 24.99
C ALA A 128 20.81 10.88 25.17
N ALA A 129 20.85 9.93 26.11
CA ALA A 129 22.07 9.19 26.45
C ALA A 129 22.61 8.40 25.22
N GLY A 130 23.88 8.63 24.86
CA GLY A 130 24.62 7.81 23.89
C GLY A 130 24.74 8.34 22.46
N ALA A 131 24.13 9.49 22.13
CA ALA A 131 24.27 10.16 20.83
C ALA A 131 25.06 11.47 20.92
N ALA A 132 25.77 11.84 19.85
CA ALA A 132 26.55 13.07 19.81
C ALA A 132 25.71 14.28 19.35
N ALA A 133 24.72 14.05 18.48
CA ALA A 133 23.84 15.10 17.96
C ALA A 133 22.39 14.66 17.93
N VAL A 134 21.49 15.64 17.81
CA VAL A 134 20.05 15.43 17.69
C VAL A 134 19.48 16.22 16.51
N ASP A 135 18.59 15.61 15.76
CA ASP A 135 17.79 16.31 14.75
C ASP A 135 16.34 15.81 14.71
N MET A 136 15.53 16.42 13.85
CA MET A 136 14.10 16.13 13.75
C MET A 136 13.72 15.45 12.43
N GLU A 137 14.68 14.98 11.64
CA GLU A 137 14.40 14.48 10.28
C GLU A 137 15.16 13.24 9.86
N SER A 138 16.42 13.04 10.27
CA SER A 138 17.30 12.03 9.66
C SER A 138 16.73 10.62 9.77
N ALA A 139 16.27 10.22 10.95
CA ALA A 139 15.67 8.89 11.15
C ALA A 139 14.39 8.69 10.32
N TRP A 140 13.60 9.75 10.12
CA TRP A 140 12.37 9.70 9.31
C TRP A 140 12.62 9.81 7.80
N LEU A 141 13.78 10.32 7.39
CA LEU A 141 14.23 10.40 6.01
C LEU A 141 15.02 9.17 5.56
N ALA A 142 15.57 8.39 6.48
CA ALA A 142 16.34 7.19 6.15
C ALA A 142 15.61 6.18 5.24
N PRO A 143 14.30 5.94 5.38
CA PRO A 143 13.55 5.07 4.47
C PRO A 143 13.58 5.54 3.00
N ALA A 144 13.87 6.82 2.74
CA ALA A 144 13.99 7.37 1.39
C ALA A 144 15.13 6.76 0.57
N ALA A 145 16.10 6.11 1.21
CA ALA A 145 17.22 5.45 0.57
C ALA A 145 16.90 4.01 0.12
N GLY A 146 16.00 3.29 0.78
CA GLY A 146 15.83 1.85 0.51
C GLY A 146 17.18 1.11 0.59
N ASP A 147 17.52 0.33 -0.43
CA ASP A 147 18.79 -0.42 -0.51
C ASP A 147 19.97 0.40 -1.09
N ARG A 148 19.75 1.69 -1.39
CA ARG A 148 20.79 2.56 -1.97
C ARG A 148 21.83 2.97 -0.93
N PRO A 149 23.05 3.33 -1.36
CA PRO A 149 24.02 3.98 -0.48
C PRO A 149 23.39 5.15 0.25
N PHE A 150 23.48 5.14 1.58
CA PHE A 150 22.83 6.12 2.46
C PHE A 150 23.81 6.76 3.43
N ALA A 151 23.77 8.09 3.51
CA ALA A 151 24.57 8.84 4.49
C ALA A 151 23.78 10.01 5.08
N VAL A 152 24.15 10.38 6.30
CA VAL A 152 23.63 11.57 6.98
C VAL A 152 24.78 12.45 7.41
N VAL A 153 24.75 13.71 6.99
CA VAL A 153 25.73 14.75 7.33
C VAL A 153 25.01 15.93 7.95
N ARG A 154 25.24 16.17 9.24
CA ARG A 154 24.62 17.27 9.97
C ARG A 154 25.65 18.26 10.48
N VAL A 155 25.37 19.55 10.29
CA VAL A 155 26.22 20.62 10.81
C VAL A 155 25.61 21.18 12.09
N VAL A 156 26.40 21.26 13.15
CA VAL A 156 25.95 21.80 14.43
C VAL A 156 25.64 23.29 14.25
N LEU A 157 24.37 23.64 14.45
CA LEU A 157 23.89 25.03 14.45
C LEU A 157 23.62 25.53 15.88
N ASP A 158 23.29 24.60 16.79
CA ASP A 158 22.93 24.88 18.17
C ASP A 158 23.77 23.99 19.11
N ALA A 159 24.54 24.59 20.01
CA ALA A 159 25.45 23.88 20.92
C ALA A 159 25.26 24.38 22.37
N PRO A 160 25.58 23.55 23.40
CA PRO A 160 25.53 23.99 24.80
C PRO A 160 26.36 25.28 24.99
N GLY A 161 25.72 26.37 25.44
CA GLY A 161 26.36 27.69 25.62
C GLY A 161 26.20 28.69 24.44
N ALA A 162 25.67 28.25 23.29
CA ALA A 162 25.37 29.06 22.11
C ALA A 162 23.92 28.87 21.64
N GLU A 163 22.98 28.85 22.60
CA GLU A 163 21.56 28.57 22.35
C GLU A 163 20.91 29.64 21.47
N LEU A 164 19.94 29.22 20.64
CA LEU A 164 19.21 29.98 19.60
C LEU A 164 18.56 31.31 20.05
N LEU A 165 18.62 31.65 21.33
CA LEU A 165 18.02 32.83 21.97
C LEU A 165 19.03 33.96 22.30
N ARG A 166 20.29 33.87 21.82
CA ARG A 166 21.35 34.87 22.09
C ARG A 166 21.69 35.75 20.86
N PRO A 167 22.22 36.98 21.05
CA PRO A 167 22.60 37.91 19.97
C PRO A 167 23.70 37.39 19.01
N THR A 168 24.28 36.22 19.28
CA THR A 168 25.32 35.55 18.48
C THR A 168 24.78 34.72 17.31
N LEU A 169 23.45 34.54 17.21
CA LEU A 169 22.79 33.76 16.15
C LEU A 169 23.25 34.08 14.71
N PRO A 170 23.49 35.35 14.31
CA PRO A 170 23.97 35.65 12.97
C PRO A 170 25.37 35.07 12.69
N ARG A 171 26.26 35.03 13.70
CA ARG A 171 27.61 34.45 13.56
C ARG A 171 27.55 32.93 13.54
N ALA A 172 26.71 32.33 14.38
CA ALA A 172 26.48 30.89 14.40
C ALA A 172 25.94 30.39 13.05
N LEU A 173 24.91 31.07 12.51
CA LEU A 173 24.33 30.75 11.21
C LEU A 173 25.34 30.92 10.07
N ARG A 174 26.16 31.99 10.08
CA ARG A 174 27.23 32.16 9.07
C ARG A 174 28.26 31.03 9.13
N THR A 175 28.65 30.61 10.32
CA THR A 175 29.64 29.53 10.51
C THR A 175 29.09 28.19 10.05
N ALA A 176 27.88 27.82 10.51
CA ALA A 176 27.23 26.57 10.13
C ALA A 176 26.89 26.52 8.62
N THR A 177 26.41 27.62 8.03
CA THR A 177 26.13 27.67 6.58
C THR A 177 27.40 27.58 5.73
N ARG A 178 28.53 28.15 6.18
CA ARG A 178 29.84 27.96 5.52
C ARG A 178 30.28 26.51 5.60
N ALA A 179 30.22 25.89 6.78
CA ALA A 179 30.56 24.48 6.96
C ALA A 179 29.69 23.55 6.08
N LEU A 180 28.36 23.79 6.04
CA LEU A 180 27.44 23.02 5.19
C LEU A 180 27.73 23.21 3.68
N ALA A 181 28.10 24.43 3.25
CA ALA A 181 28.49 24.68 1.87
C ALA A 181 29.79 23.96 1.51
N THR A 182 30.78 23.95 2.41
CA THR A 182 32.06 23.26 2.26
C THR A 182 31.90 21.73 2.29
N ALA A 183 30.94 21.21 3.05
CA ALA A 183 30.66 19.78 3.14
C ALA A 183 29.97 19.21 1.89
N ALA A 184 29.16 20.03 1.18
CA ALA A 184 28.32 19.55 0.10
C ALA A 184 29.08 18.87 -1.06
N PRO A 185 30.24 19.36 -1.54
CA PRO A 185 31.05 18.67 -2.55
C PRO A 185 31.47 17.24 -2.14
N ALA A 186 31.77 17.00 -0.86
CA ALA A 186 32.19 15.67 -0.39
C ALA A 186 31.10 14.60 -0.57
N LEU A 187 29.83 15.00 -0.59
CA LEU A 187 28.71 14.08 -0.87
C LEU A 187 28.72 13.59 -2.32
N LEU A 188 29.23 14.41 -3.26
CA LEU A 188 29.33 14.03 -4.65
C LEU A 188 30.46 13.03 -4.86
N ASP A 189 31.61 13.28 -4.24
CA ASP A 189 32.77 12.38 -4.27
C ASP A 189 32.42 11.04 -3.63
N TRP A 190 31.70 11.08 -2.50
CA TRP A 190 31.15 9.91 -1.83
C TRP A 190 30.19 9.11 -2.72
N ALA A 191 29.24 9.80 -3.37
CA ALA A 191 28.32 9.14 -4.30
C ALA A 191 29.09 8.46 -5.44
N ALA A 192 30.09 9.11 -6.03
CA ALA A 192 30.91 8.49 -7.07
C ALA A 192 31.66 7.24 -6.56
N ALA A 193 32.24 7.31 -5.35
CA ALA A 193 32.94 6.18 -4.73
C ALA A 193 32.02 4.99 -4.40
N CYS A 194 30.77 5.25 -4.01
CA CYS A 194 29.77 4.20 -3.78
C CYS A 194 29.46 3.40 -5.05
N HIS A 195 29.38 4.05 -6.20
CA HIS A 195 29.12 3.38 -7.49
C HIS A 195 30.35 2.65 -8.05
N ALA A 196 31.56 3.01 -7.62
CA ALA A 196 32.79 2.33 -8.01
C ALA A 196 33.04 1.01 -7.25
N ARG A 197 32.30 0.74 -6.15
CA ARG A 197 32.37 -0.52 -5.41
C ARG A 197 31.36 -1.51 -6.00
N SER A 198 31.82 -2.59 -6.63
CA SER A 198 30.94 -3.71 -6.98
C SER A 198 30.27 -4.27 -5.72
N PRO A 199 28.98 -4.65 -5.77
CA PRO A 199 28.29 -5.21 -4.61
C PRO A 199 28.94 -6.55 -4.19
N PRO A 200 29.16 -6.80 -2.89
CA PRO A 200 29.61 -8.10 -2.42
C PRO A 200 28.40 -9.03 -2.39
N TYR A 201 28.21 -9.86 -3.42
CA TYR A 201 27.66 -11.24 -3.40
C TYR A 201 27.33 -11.68 -4.83
N PRO A 202 27.71 -12.91 -5.25
CA PRO A 202 27.35 -13.44 -6.57
C PRO A 202 25.96 -14.10 -6.49
N GLY A 203 24.94 -13.39 -6.98
CA GLY A 203 23.64 -13.96 -7.34
C GLY A 203 23.43 -13.77 -8.84
N ALA A 204 23.09 -14.85 -9.54
CA ALA A 204 22.88 -14.89 -10.97
C ALA A 204 22.02 -13.72 -11.50
N PRO A 205 22.22 -13.28 -12.76
CA PRO A 205 21.44 -12.18 -13.32
C PRO A 205 19.95 -12.55 -13.34
N VAL A 206 19.18 -11.88 -12.48
CA VAL A 206 17.73 -11.81 -12.60
C VAL A 206 17.48 -11.01 -13.88
N PRO A 207 16.72 -11.54 -14.85
CA PRO A 207 16.35 -10.75 -16.02
C PRO A 207 15.64 -9.49 -15.53
N HIS A 208 16.15 -8.33 -15.91
CA HIS A 208 15.43 -7.07 -15.75
C HIS A 208 14.08 -7.20 -16.47
N SER A 209 13.01 -7.41 -15.71
CA SER A 209 11.67 -7.09 -16.20
C SER A 209 11.64 -5.58 -16.49
N PRO A 210 11.14 -5.17 -17.66
CA PRO A 210 11.08 -3.76 -18.00
C PRO A 210 10.25 -2.98 -16.97
N SER A 211 10.69 -1.76 -16.69
CA SER A 211 9.97 -0.77 -15.89
C SER A 211 8.52 -0.61 -16.41
N PRO A 212 7.48 -0.77 -15.57
CA PRO A 212 6.08 -0.71 -16.00
C PRO A 212 5.59 0.73 -16.16
N ARG A 213 6.15 1.47 -17.14
CA ARG A 213 5.66 2.82 -17.48
C ARG A 213 5.39 3.06 -18.96
N ASP A 214 5.65 2.10 -19.85
CA ASP A 214 5.37 2.25 -21.28
C ASP A 214 4.42 1.19 -21.86
N GLU A 215 3.82 0.32 -21.03
CA GLU A 215 2.69 -0.51 -21.45
C GLU A 215 1.37 0.19 -21.09
N PRO A 216 0.38 0.25 -22.02
CA PRO A 216 -0.96 0.69 -21.68
C PRO A 216 -1.46 -0.13 -20.48
N THR A 217 -2.07 0.54 -19.51
CA THR A 217 -2.78 -0.11 -18.42
C THR A 217 -3.73 -1.13 -19.03
N VAL A 218 -3.54 -2.42 -18.74
CA VAL A 218 -4.55 -3.42 -19.10
C VAL A 218 -5.38 -3.69 -17.84
N PRO A 219 -6.54 -3.03 -17.66
CA PRO A 219 -7.50 -3.45 -16.65
C PRO A 219 -7.97 -4.85 -17.00
N VAL A 220 -7.92 -5.72 -15.99
CA VAL A 220 -8.12 -7.17 -16.06
C VAL A 220 -7.31 -7.86 -17.19
N PRO A 221 -6.44 -8.85 -16.91
CA PRO A 221 -5.65 -9.50 -17.97
C PRO A 221 -6.53 -9.93 -19.16
N LEU A 222 -6.11 -9.64 -20.40
CA LEU A 222 -6.90 -9.87 -21.62
C LEU A 222 -7.55 -11.26 -21.68
N ARG A 223 -6.82 -12.28 -21.23
CA ARG A 223 -7.29 -13.68 -21.14
C ARG A 223 -8.56 -13.81 -20.29
N GLN A 224 -8.63 -13.10 -19.17
CA GLN A 224 -9.79 -13.08 -18.30
C GLN A 224 -10.94 -12.34 -18.98
N SER A 225 -10.71 -11.16 -19.55
CA SER A 225 -11.74 -10.39 -20.28
C SER A 225 -12.38 -11.20 -21.42
N VAL A 226 -11.58 -11.92 -22.20
CA VAL A 226 -12.08 -12.82 -23.27
C VAL A 226 -12.92 -13.97 -22.70
N ARG A 227 -12.48 -14.62 -21.61
CA ARG A 227 -13.22 -15.72 -20.97
C ARG A 227 -14.56 -15.24 -20.42
N ILE A 228 -14.58 -14.09 -19.76
CA ILE A 228 -15.80 -13.49 -19.20
C ILE A 228 -16.74 -13.08 -20.33
N GLY A 229 -16.24 -12.42 -21.38
CA GLY A 229 -17.04 -12.09 -22.57
C GLY A 229 -17.68 -13.32 -23.21
N ALA A 230 -16.91 -14.40 -23.37
CA ALA A 230 -17.44 -15.66 -23.91
C ALA A 230 -18.49 -16.31 -23.00
N HIS A 231 -18.31 -16.23 -21.67
CA HIS A 231 -19.30 -16.72 -20.70
C HIS A 231 -20.60 -15.92 -20.77
N LEU A 232 -20.51 -14.58 -20.77
CA LEU A 232 -21.66 -13.68 -20.91
C LEU A 232 -22.44 -13.96 -22.20
N LEU A 233 -21.74 -14.08 -23.32
CA LEU A 233 -22.35 -14.38 -24.62
C LEU A 233 -23.06 -15.74 -24.59
N ARG A 234 -22.41 -16.79 -24.06
CA ARG A 234 -22.99 -18.13 -23.97
C ARG A 234 -24.27 -18.15 -23.14
N GLN A 235 -24.28 -17.48 -22.00
CA GLN A 235 -25.46 -17.44 -21.13
C GLN A 235 -26.60 -16.65 -21.76
N ARG A 236 -26.29 -15.55 -22.45
CA ARG A 236 -27.29 -14.78 -23.22
C ARG A 236 -27.90 -15.60 -24.36
N LEU A 237 -27.09 -16.36 -25.10
CA LEU A 237 -27.58 -17.25 -26.16
C LEU A 237 -28.45 -18.38 -25.63
N ARG A 238 -28.23 -18.83 -24.38
CA ARG A 238 -29.07 -19.83 -23.70
C ARG A 238 -30.35 -19.24 -23.09
N GLY A 239 -30.55 -17.92 -23.15
CA GLY A 239 -31.67 -17.26 -22.50
C GLY A 239 -31.63 -17.31 -20.97
N THR A 240 -30.48 -17.65 -20.37
CA THR A 240 -30.32 -17.72 -18.92
C THR A 240 -30.28 -16.31 -18.34
N THR A 241 -31.28 -15.97 -17.52
CA THR A 241 -31.45 -14.61 -16.99
C THR A 241 -30.62 -14.35 -15.72
N LYS A 242 -30.36 -15.38 -14.92
CA LYS A 242 -29.55 -15.32 -13.70
C LYS A 242 -28.44 -16.36 -13.75
N PHE A 243 -27.19 -15.92 -13.69
CA PHE A 243 -26.00 -16.77 -13.75
C PHE A 243 -24.80 -16.08 -13.09
N PRO A 244 -23.80 -16.84 -12.59
CA PRO A 244 -22.71 -16.25 -11.82
C PRO A 244 -21.57 -15.78 -12.73
N LEU A 245 -20.91 -14.70 -12.33
CA LEU A 245 -19.63 -14.25 -12.88
C LEU A 245 -18.46 -14.69 -12.00
N LEU A 246 -18.69 -14.74 -10.70
CA LEU A 246 -17.74 -15.13 -9.67
C LEU A 246 -18.49 -15.88 -8.57
N VAL A 247 -17.89 -16.90 -7.96
CA VAL A 247 -18.40 -17.51 -6.71
C VAL A 247 -17.52 -17.04 -5.57
N GLU A 248 -18.13 -16.54 -4.50
CA GLU A 248 -17.44 -16.35 -3.23
C GLU A 248 -17.44 -17.69 -2.49
N LEU A 249 -16.26 -18.21 -2.18
CA LEU A 249 -16.08 -19.50 -1.52
C LEU A 249 -15.50 -19.28 -0.13
N GLU A 250 -16.27 -19.63 0.90
CA GLU A 250 -15.92 -19.55 2.33
C GLU A 250 -15.55 -20.94 2.91
N PRO A 251 -14.29 -21.40 2.74
CA PRO A 251 -13.89 -22.75 3.14
C PRO A 251 -13.81 -22.93 4.66
N LEU A 252 -13.81 -21.83 5.42
CA LEU A 252 -13.84 -21.79 6.88
C LEU A 252 -14.31 -20.42 7.37
N TYR A 253 -14.68 -20.35 8.64
CA TYR A 253 -14.98 -19.08 9.33
C TYR A 253 -13.94 -18.70 10.40
N ALA A 254 -12.98 -19.57 10.72
CA ALA A 254 -11.90 -19.25 11.66
C ALA A 254 -10.99 -18.13 11.13
N CYS A 255 -10.64 -17.17 11.98
CA CYS A 255 -9.71 -16.11 11.63
C CYS A 255 -8.70 -15.88 12.75
N ASN A 256 -7.53 -15.37 12.39
CA ASN A 256 -6.46 -14.94 13.30
C ASN A 256 -6.51 -13.43 13.62
N LEU A 257 -7.57 -12.74 13.19
CA LEU A 257 -7.87 -11.34 13.45
C LEU A 257 -9.35 -11.18 13.83
N ALA A 258 -9.69 -10.06 14.47
CA ALA A 258 -11.04 -9.70 14.91
C ALA A 258 -11.41 -8.28 14.40
N CYS A 259 -11.52 -8.15 13.07
CA CYS A 259 -11.73 -6.84 12.43
C CYS A 259 -13.09 -6.24 12.76
N ASN A 260 -13.15 -4.92 12.97
CA ASN A 260 -14.35 -4.20 13.42
C ASN A 260 -15.49 -4.25 12.40
N GLY A 261 -15.17 -4.26 11.10
CA GLY A 261 -16.15 -4.34 10.02
C GLY A 261 -16.55 -5.76 9.59
N CYS A 262 -16.05 -6.81 10.27
CA CYS A 262 -16.28 -8.20 9.85
C CYS A 262 -17.40 -8.87 10.67
N GLY A 263 -18.51 -9.23 10.02
CA GLY A 263 -19.58 -10.03 10.64
C GLY A 263 -19.44 -11.55 10.47
N LYS A 264 -18.50 -12.02 9.62
CA LYS A 264 -18.46 -13.43 9.17
C LYS A 264 -17.84 -14.40 10.19
N ILE A 265 -16.95 -13.92 11.06
CA ILE A 265 -16.28 -14.76 12.06
C ILE A 265 -17.11 -14.98 13.33
N GLN A 266 -18.28 -14.32 13.43
CA GLN A 266 -19.19 -14.46 14.57
C GLN A 266 -20.07 -15.71 14.40
N GLN A 267 -19.44 -16.87 14.58
CA GLN A 267 -20.08 -18.17 14.45
C GLN A 267 -19.88 -19.01 15.72
N PRO A 268 -20.79 -19.95 16.00
CA PRO A 268 -20.60 -20.89 17.10
C PRO A 268 -19.26 -21.64 17.01
N PRO A 269 -18.63 -22.01 18.14
CA PRO A 269 -17.33 -22.67 18.13
C PRO A 269 -17.24 -23.94 17.28
N HIS A 270 -18.34 -24.70 17.15
CA HIS A 270 -18.37 -25.90 16.32
C HIS A 270 -18.28 -25.57 14.81
N VAL A 271 -18.86 -24.46 14.36
CA VAL A 271 -18.76 -23.97 12.97
C VAL A 271 -17.35 -23.42 12.70
N LEU A 272 -16.76 -22.67 13.65
CA LEU A 272 -15.40 -22.14 13.52
C LEU A 272 -14.33 -23.24 13.36
N LYS A 273 -14.58 -24.44 13.88
CA LYS A 273 -13.69 -25.60 13.75
C LYS A 273 -13.81 -26.31 12.38
N GLN A 274 -14.87 -26.06 11.62
CA GLN A 274 -15.08 -26.72 10.33
C GLN A 274 -14.07 -26.26 9.28
N ARG A 275 -13.70 -27.18 8.40
CA ARG A 275 -12.80 -26.98 7.26
C ARG A 275 -13.43 -27.66 6.07
N MET A 276 -13.76 -26.89 5.03
CA MET A 276 -14.39 -27.41 3.82
C MET A 276 -13.43 -28.35 3.10
N PRO A 277 -13.80 -29.63 2.87
CA PRO A 277 -13.00 -30.52 2.06
C PRO A 277 -12.76 -29.96 0.65
N VAL A 278 -11.60 -30.25 0.07
CA VAL A 278 -11.25 -29.78 -1.28
C VAL A 278 -12.32 -30.17 -2.30
N GLN A 279 -12.81 -31.41 -2.27
CA GLN A 279 -13.80 -31.87 -3.24
C GLN A 279 -15.12 -31.07 -3.14
N GLN A 280 -15.58 -30.77 -1.93
CA GLN A 280 -16.79 -29.98 -1.73
C GLN A 280 -16.67 -28.57 -2.34
N ALA A 281 -15.51 -27.93 -2.20
CA ALA A 281 -15.24 -26.64 -2.84
C ALA A 281 -15.28 -26.73 -4.38
N LEU A 282 -14.70 -27.79 -4.94
CA LEU A 282 -14.68 -28.02 -6.38
C LEU A 282 -16.08 -28.27 -6.91
N ASP A 283 -16.87 -29.10 -6.22
CA ASP A 283 -18.25 -29.43 -6.60
C ASP A 283 -19.12 -28.17 -6.64
N ALA A 284 -19.03 -27.30 -5.63
CA ALA A 284 -19.80 -26.04 -5.61
C ALA A 284 -19.40 -25.09 -6.76
N VAL A 285 -18.11 -24.97 -7.06
CA VAL A 285 -17.62 -24.15 -8.17
C VAL A 285 -18.06 -24.72 -9.52
N GLU A 286 -18.03 -26.04 -9.68
CA GLU A 286 -18.50 -26.73 -10.90
C GLU A 286 -20.01 -26.59 -11.07
N GLU A 287 -20.78 -26.81 -10.00
CA GLU A 287 -22.24 -26.69 -9.97
C GLU A 287 -22.71 -25.31 -10.43
N SER A 288 -22.08 -24.24 -9.92
CA SER A 288 -22.42 -22.86 -10.30
C SER A 288 -22.10 -22.52 -11.76
N GLY A 289 -21.14 -23.24 -12.37
CA GLY A 289 -20.60 -22.92 -13.69
C GLY A 289 -19.76 -21.63 -13.74
N SER A 290 -19.45 -20.99 -12.60
CA SER A 290 -18.75 -19.70 -12.55
C SER A 290 -17.34 -19.76 -13.14
N PRO A 291 -16.94 -18.82 -14.02
CA PRO A 291 -15.57 -18.77 -14.55
C PRO A 291 -14.53 -18.30 -13.52
N MET A 292 -14.96 -17.63 -12.45
CA MET A 292 -14.08 -17.06 -11.42
C MET A 292 -14.49 -17.52 -10.02
N VAL A 293 -13.51 -17.57 -9.11
CA VAL A 293 -13.69 -17.92 -7.71
C VAL A 293 -12.92 -16.91 -6.87
N SER A 294 -13.59 -16.26 -5.93
CA SER A 294 -12.95 -15.57 -4.82
C SER A 294 -12.97 -16.51 -3.63
N ILE A 295 -11.82 -16.93 -3.15
CA ILE A 295 -11.73 -17.70 -1.91
C ILE A 295 -11.54 -16.68 -0.79
N ALA A 296 -12.61 -16.43 -0.05
CA ALA A 296 -12.66 -15.50 1.06
C ALA A 296 -13.45 -16.12 2.20
N GLY A 297 -13.29 -15.67 3.43
CA GLY A 297 -13.95 -16.27 4.59
C GLY A 297 -12.93 -16.58 5.66
N GLY A 298 -13.25 -16.29 6.92
CA GLY A 298 -12.27 -16.27 8.01
C GLY A 298 -10.92 -15.71 7.54
N GLU A 299 -9.85 -16.44 7.79
CA GLU A 299 -8.58 -16.31 7.06
C GLU A 299 -8.31 -17.60 6.27
N PRO A 300 -8.45 -17.62 4.93
CA PRO A 300 -8.32 -18.83 4.12
C PRO A 300 -6.99 -19.56 4.29
N LEU A 301 -5.89 -18.82 4.57
CA LEU A 301 -4.58 -19.43 4.80
C LEU A 301 -4.49 -20.26 6.09
N ILE A 302 -5.49 -20.21 6.98
CA ILE A 302 -5.60 -21.16 8.10
C ILE A 302 -6.00 -22.56 7.61
N HIS A 303 -6.66 -22.68 6.46
CA HIS A 303 -7.07 -23.97 5.95
C HIS A 303 -5.84 -24.82 5.60
N PRO A 304 -5.74 -26.08 6.08
CA PRO A 304 -4.57 -26.92 5.84
C PRO A 304 -4.38 -27.24 4.35
N GLU A 305 -5.47 -27.42 3.62
CA GLU A 305 -5.48 -27.83 2.21
C GLU A 305 -5.73 -26.68 1.22
N ILE A 306 -5.53 -25.41 1.64
CA ILE A 306 -5.80 -24.26 0.76
C ILE A 306 -4.97 -24.29 -0.53
N GLY A 307 -3.71 -24.70 -0.46
CA GLY A 307 -2.83 -24.82 -1.63
C GLY A 307 -3.35 -25.85 -2.64
N GLU A 308 -3.82 -27.00 -2.14
CA GLU A 308 -4.41 -28.06 -2.97
C GLU A 308 -5.72 -27.61 -3.63
N MET A 309 -6.59 -26.94 -2.87
CA MET A 309 -7.83 -26.36 -3.39
C MET A 309 -7.56 -25.38 -4.54
N VAL A 310 -6.62 -24.45 -4.34
CA VAL A 310 -6.22 -23.49 -5.37
C VAL A 310 -5.63 -24.22 -6.58
N ARG A 311 -4.72 -25.16 -6.39
CA ARG A 311 -4.10 -25.95 -7.47
C ARG A 311 -5.16 -26.64 -8.35
N GLN A 312 -6.16 -27.25 -7.73
CA GLN A 312 -7.25 -27.96 -8.41
C GLN A 312 -8.19 -27.01 -9.18
N LEU A 313 -8.47 -25.83 -8.65
CA LEU A 313 -9.26 -24.79 -9.35
C LEU A 313 -8.49 -24.22 -10.55
N LEU A 314 -7.19 -24.00 -10.41
CA LEU A 314 -6.32 -23.54 -11.50
C LEU A 314 -6.21 -24.59 -12.62
N ALA A 315 -6.12 -25.88 -12.28
CA ALA A 315 -6.13 -26.98 -13.25
C ALA A 315 -7.40 -26.99 -14.11
N ARG A 316 -8.53 -26.55 -13.54
CA ARG A 316 -9.83 -26.37 -14.23
C ARG A 316 -9.95 -25.04 -14.98
N LYS A 317 -8.86 -24.25 -15.03
CA LYS A 317 -8.80 -22.92 -15.67
C LYS A 317 -9.85 -21.95 -15.10
N ARG A 318 -10.13 -22.04 -13.80
CA ARG A 318 -10.88 -21.02 -13.05
C ARG A 318 -9.93 -19.89 -12.69
N PHE A 319 -10.38 -18.64 -12.80
CA PHE A 319 -9.62 -17.51 -12.25
C PHE A 319 -9.84 -17.46 -10.75
N VAL A 320 -8.77 -17.65 -9.99
CA VAL A 320 -8.79 -17.72 -8.53
C VAL A 320 -8.22 -16.43 -7.95
N TYR A 321 -9.05 -15.76 -7.17
CA TYR A 321 -8.67 -14.66 -6.29
C TYR A 321 -8.60 -15.21 -4.87
N LEU A 322 -7.42 -15.24 -4.27
CA LEU A 322 -7.26 -15.72 -2.89
C LEU A 322 -7.15 -14.52 -1.95
N CYS A 323 -8.21 -14.28 -1.19
CA CYS A 323 -8.31 -13.19 -0.23
C CYS A 323 -7.56 -13.55 1.07
N THR A 324 -6.81 -12.60 1.62
CA THR A 324 -6.05 -12.81 2.86
C THR A 324 -5.77 -11.50 3.60
N ASN A 325 -5.63 -11.58 4.92
CA ASN A 325 -5.06 -10.52 5.76
C ASN A 325 -3.52 -10.51 5.78
N ALA A 326 -2.91 -11.40 5.00
CA ALA A 326 -1.47 -11.54 4.74
C ALA A 326 -0.57 -12.00 5.90
N LEU A 327 -1.05 -12.09 7.14
CA LEU A 327 -0.23 -12.53 8.28
C LEU A 327 0.38 -13.93 8.13
N LEU A 328 -0.29 -14.82 7.38
CA LEU A 328 0.18 -16.17 7.10
C LEU A 328 0.81 -16.32 5.70
N MET A 329 0.72 -15.28 4.86
CA MET A 329 1.04 -15.35 3.45
C MET A 329 2.50 -15.73 3.23
N LYS A 330 3.45 -15.01 3.84
CA LYS A 330 4.91 -15.28 3.69
C LYS A 330 5.27 -16.74 4.01
N LYS A 331 4.68 -17.30 5.07
CA LYS A 331 4.93 -18.69 5.52
C LYS A 331 4.31 -19.74 4.59
N LYS A 332 3.33 -19.36 3.77
CA LYS A 332 2.59 -20.27 2.89
C LYS A 332 2.85 -20.05 1.41
N LEU A 333 3.65 -19.05 1.02
CA LEU A 333 3.94 -18.74 -0.38
C LEU A 333 4.44 -19.97 -1.17
N ASP A 334 5.23 -20.84 -0.54
CA ASP A 334 5.77 -22.06 -1.18
C ASP A 334 4.70 -23.10 -1.55
N GLN A 335 3.48 -22.97 -1.03
CA GLN A 335 2.35 -23.83 -1.40
C GLN A 335 1.69 -23.42 -2.72
N PHE A 336 2.09 -22.28 -3.28
CA PHE A 336 1.49 -21.69 -4.47
C PHE A 336 2.55 -21.44 -5.54
N THR A 337 2.11 -21.32 -6.78
CA THR A 337 2.97 -20.96 -7.93
C THR A 337 2.32 -19.83 -8.72
N PRO A 338 3.10 -18.85 -9.21
CA PRO A 338 2.56 -17.82 -10.11
C PRO A 338 1.82 -18.44 -11.28
N SER A 339 0.64 -17.90 -11.59
CA SER A 339 -0.22 -18.41 -12.66
C SER A 339 -1.03 -17.27 -13.27
N PRO A 340 -1.27 -17.27 -14.60
CA PRO A 340 -2.15 -16.29 -15.23
C PRO A 340 -3.62 -16.41 -14.80
N TYR A 341 -3.96 -17.49 -14.08
CA TYR A 341 -5.29 -17.72 -13.51
C TYR A 341 -5.35 -17.42 -12.00
N PHE A 342 -4.27 -16.93 -11.38
CA PHE A 342 -4.21 -16.72 -9.94
C PHE A 342 -3.85 -15.26 -9.61
N ALA A 343 -4.50 -14.72 -8.59
CA ALA A 343 -4.13 -13.45 -7.98
C ALA A 343 -4.29 -13.52 -6.46
N TRP A 344 -3.31 -13.01 -5.74
CA TRP A 344 -3.49 -12.67 -4.33
C TRP A 344 -4.37 -11.44 -4.21
N VAL A 345 -5.28 -11.43 -3.24
CA VAL A 345 -6.07 -10.26 -2.86
C VAL A 345 -5.77 -9.95 -1.40
N VAL A 346 -4.87 -9.00 -1.17
CA VAL A 346 -4.49 -8.61 0.19
C VAL A 346 -5.37 -7.46 0.67
N HIS A 347 -6.01 -7.64 1.82
CA HIS A 347 -6.83 -6.59 2.42
C HIS A 347 -5.95 -5.51 3.03
N ILE A 348 -6.09 -4.26 2.56
CA ILE A 348 -5.45 -3.05 3.10
C ILE A 348 -6.50 -1.95 3.19
N ASP A 349 -7.15 -1.83 4.34
CA ASP A 349 -8.25 -0.87 4.59
C ASP A 349 -7.80 0.54 5.06
N GLY A 350 -6.54 0.92 4.79
CA GLY A 350 -6.00 2.23 5.14
C GLY A 350 -4.48 2.26 5.21
N LEU A 351 -3.90 3.41 5.52
CA LEU A 351 -2.50 3.49 5.94
C LEU A 351 -2.35 2.94 7.36
N ARG A 352 -1.11 2.60 7.75
CA ARG A 352 -0.72 1.94 9.01
C ARG A 352 -1.72 2.05 10.17
N GLU A 353 -1.86 3.24 10.78
CA GLU A 353 -2.69 3.43 11.98
C GLU A 353 -4.15 3.08 11.72
N ARG A 354 -4.69 3.51 10.56
CA ARG A 354 -6.07 3.24 10.16
C ARG A 354 -6.32 1.77 9.85
N HIS A 355 -5.36 1.11 9.19
CA HIS A 355 -5.45 -0.31 8.87
C HIS A 355 -5.40 -1.17 10.13
N ASP A 356 -4.40 -0.93 10.98
CA ASP A 356 -4.20 -1.65 12.25
C ASP A 356 -5.41 -1.48 13.18
N ALA A 357 -6.00 -0.28 13.23
CA ALA A 357 -7.25 -0.03 13.93
C ALA A 357 -8.43 -0.81 13.33
N SER A 358 -8.53 -0.89 12.00
CA SER A 358 -9.60 -1.63 11.30
C SER A 358 -9.60 -3.12 11.63
N VAL A 359 -8.41 -3.68 11.80
CA VAL A 359 -8.19 -5.12 12.07
C VAL A 359 -7.98 -5.43 13.56
N SER A 360 -8.08 -4.41 14.42
CA SER A 360 -7.93 -4.50 15.87
C SER A 360 -6.60 -5.13 16.32
N LYS A 361 -5.53 -4.84 15.58
CA LYS A 361 -4.19 -5.37 15.87
C LYS A 361 -3.10 -4.48 15.26
N GLU A 362 -2.17 -4.03 16.10
CA GLU A 362 -1.00 -3.26 15.67
C GLU A 362 -0.01 -4.11 14.85
N GLY A 363 0.64 -3.46 13.88
CA GLY A 363 1.70 -4.03 13.06
C GLY A 363 1.23 -4.85 11.86
N VAL A 364 -0.08 -5.06 11.68
CA VAL A 364 -0.61 -5.86 10.56
C VAL A 364 -0.33 -5.19 9.22
N PHE A 365 -0.40 -3.86 9.15
CA PHE A 365 -0.10 -3.12 7.93
C PHE A 365 1.30 -3.42 7.39
N ASP A 366 2.30 -3.44 8.26
CA ASP A 366 3.69 -3.68 7.85
C ASP A 366 3.91 -5.12 7.38
N GLU A 367 3.35 -6.08 8.11
CA GLU A 367 3.41 -7.48 7.73
C GLU A 367 2.73 -7.70 6.38
N ALA A 368 1.56 -7.08 6.16
CA ALA A 368 0.84 -7.16 4.90
C ALA A 368 1.63 -6.55 3.73
N VAL A 369 2.18 -5.34 3.90
CA VAL A 369 3.02 -4.70 2.88
C VAL A 369 4.28 -5.51 2.59
N ALA A 370 4.93 -6.08 3.62
CA ALA A 370 6.08 -6.95 3.44
C ALA A 370 5.72 -8.23 2.67
N ALA A 371 4.58 -8.85 2.99
CA ALA A 371 4.09 -10.04 2.30
C ALA A 371 3.74 -9.76 0.83
N ILE A 372 3.10 -8.62 0.54
CA ILE A 372 2.84 -8.16 -0.84
C ILE A 372 4.16 -8.06 -1.62
N ARG A 373 5.17 -7.39 -1.05
CA ARG A 373 6.47 -7.21 -1.71
C ARG A 373 7.16 -8.54 -1.98
N GLU A 374 7.14 -9.46 -1.02
CA GLU A 374 7.74 -10.79 -1.18
C GLU A 374 7.03 -11.61 -2.26
N ALA A 375 5.70 -11.64 -2.25
CA ALA A 375 4.93 -12.35 -3.27
C ALA A 375 5.19 -11.80 -4.67
N ARG A 376 5.27 -10.47 -4.82
CA ARG A 376 5.62 -9.84 -6.10
C ARG A 376 7.05 -10.17 -6.54
N ALA A 377 8.01 -10.18 -5.62
CA ALA A 377 9.40 -10.58 -5.92
C ALA A 377 9.49 -12.03 -6.42
N ARG A 378 8.56 -12.89 -6.00
CA ARG A 378 8.41 -14.27 -6.50
C ARG A 378 7.56 -14.39 -7.77
N GLY A 379 7.19 -13.26 -8.39
CA GLY A 379 6.45 -13.21 -9.65
C GLY A 379 4.93 -13.41 -9.54
N PHE A 380 4.36 -13.43 -8.33
CA PHE A 380 2.91 -13.50 -8.18
C PHE A 380 2.26 -12.16 -8.57
N ARG A 381 1.10 -12.26 -9.22
CA ARG A 381 0.15 -11.14 -9.33
C ARG A 381 -0.45 -10.87 -7.96
N VAL A 382 -0.31 -9.64 -7.47
CA VAL A 382 -0.88 -9.21 -6.19
C VAL A 382 -1.77 -8.01 -6.42
N THR A 383 -3.03 -8.19 -6.03
CA THR A 383 -4.04 -7.15 -5.98
C THR A 383 -4.41 -6.84 -4.53
N THR A 384 -5.02 -5.69 -4.30
CA THR A 384 -5.53 -5.33 -2.98
C THR A 384 -7.04 -5.19 -2.98
N ASN A 385 -7.64 -5.32 -1.81
CA ASN A 385 -9.01 -4.91 -1.55
C ASN A 385 -9.01 -3.90 -0.40
N THR A 386 -9.70 -2.78 -0.57
CA THR A 386 -9.75 -1.68 0.41
C THR A 386 -11.19 -1.29 0.67
N THR A 387 -11.59 -1.33 1.94
CA THR A 387 -12.92 -0.95 2.41
C THR A 387 -12.88 0.43 3.04
N PHE A 388 -13.74 1.34 2.58
CA PHE A 388 -13.84 2.71 3.10
C PHE A 388 -15.09 2.90 3.95
N PHE A 389 -14.92 3.50 5.12
CA PHE A 389 -15.95 3.72 6.13
C PHE A 389 -16.21 5.23 6.31
N ASP A 390 -17.11 5.61 7.22
CA ASP A 390 -17.46 7.02 7.47
C ASP A 390 -16.32 7.83 8.10
N THR A 391 -15.37 7.15 8.73
CA THR A 391 -14.12 7.71 9.26
C THR A 391 -13.12 8.09 8.17
N ASP A 392 -13.34 7.67 6.92
CA ASP A 392 -12.48 7.98 5.79
C ASP A 392 -12.87 9.29 5.12
N THR A 393 -11.86 10.00 4.60
CA THR A 393 -12.01 11.28 3.91
C THR A 393 -11.48 11.18 2.48
N PRO A 394 -11.84 12.10 1.57
CA PRO A 394 -11.27 12.12 0.22
C PRO A 394 -9.73 12.17 0.22
N ALA A 395 -9.13 12.78 1.24
CA ALA A 395 -7.68 12.79 1.43
C ALA A 395 -7.14 11.40 1.78
N THR A 396 -7.72 10.70 2.77
CA THR A 396 -7.23 9.37 3.17
C THR A 396 -7.45 8.33 2.07
N VAL A 397 -8.55 8.42 1.31
CA VAL A 397 -8.77 7.60 0.10
C VAL A 397 -7.63 7.81 -0.91
N ARG A 398 -7.30 9.06 -1.23
CA ARG A 398 -6.20 9.36 -2.16
C ARG A 398 -4.86 8.85 -1.62
N GLU A 399 -4.59 9.03 -0.33
CA GLU A 399 -3.33 8.62 0.29
C GLU A 399 -3.12 7.11 0.23
N VAL A 400 -4.14 6.30 0.57
CA VAL A 400 -4.00 4.84 0.50
C VAL A 400 -3.90 4.34 -0.94
N LEU A 401 -4.67 4.93 -1.88
CA LEU A 401 -4.61 4.53 -3.28
C LEU A 401 -3.30 4.96 -3.94
N ASP A 402 -2.78 6.16 -3.65
CA ASP A 402 -1.46 6.60 -4.11
C ASP A 402 -0.37 5.69 -3.53
N PHE A 403 -0.43 5.34 -2.24
CA PHE A 403 0.53 4.44 -1.62
C PHE A 403 0.52 3.04 -2.28
N LEU A 404 -0.65 2.43 -2.42
CA LEU A 404 -0.78 1.10 -3.02
C LEU A 404 -0.38 1.11 -4.51
N ASN A 405 -0.78 2.14 -5.26
CA ASN A 405 -0.50 2.28 -6.69
C ASN A 405 0.96 2.66 -6.99
N ASP A 406 1.52 3.63 -6.27
CA ASP A 406 2.79 4.26 -6.63
C ASP A 406 3.96 3.78 -5.76
N ASP A 407 3.73 3.50 -4.47
CA ASP A 407 4.80 3.13 -3.53
C ASP A 407 4.95 1.61 -3.37
N VAL A 408 3.83 0.89 -3.23
CA VAL A 408 3.82 -0.59 -3.19
C VAL A 408 3.83 -1.16 -4.61
N GLY A 409 3.18 -0.46 -5.54
CA GLY A 409 3.16 -0.82 -6.95
C GLY A 409 2.30 -2.02 -7.29
N VAL A 410 1.27 -2.35 -6.49
CA VAL A 410 0.43 -3.54 -6.68
C VAL A 410 -0.16 -3.59 -8.09
N ASP A 411 -0.45 -4.79 -8.60
CA ASP A 411 -0.91 -4.95 -9.99
C ASP A 411 -2.21 -4.19 -10.21
N GLN A 412 -3.19 -4.38 -9.33
CA GLN A 412 -4.47 -3.67 -9.36
C GLN A 412 -5.08 -3.53 -7.95
N MET A 413 -6.03 -2.62 -7.80
CA MET A 413 -6.71 -2.34 -6.53
C MET A 413 -8.23 -2.45 -6.69
N MET A 414 -8.88 -3.19 -5.80
CA MET A 414 -10.32 -3.20 -5.61
C MET A 414 -10.66 -2.29 -4.42
N ILE A 415 -11.77 -1.58 -4.55
CA ILE A 415 -12.29 -0.64 -3.58
C ILE A 415 -13.77 -0.91 -3.35
N SER A 416 -14.19 -0.79 -2.11
CA SER A 416 -15.59 -0.95 -1.75
C SER A 416 -15.96 0.04 -0.64
N PRO A 417 -17.15 0.66 -0.71
CA PRO A 417 -17.76 1.24 0.48
C PRO A 417 -18.02 0.13 1.51
N GLY A 418 -17.83 0.43 2.79
CA GLY A 418 -18.19 -0.45 3.90
C GLY A 418 -19.70 -0.69 3.94
N TYR A 419 -20.10 -1.92 4.26
CA TYR A 419 -21.49 -2.30 4.45
C TYR A 419 -21.74 -2.60 5.93
N ALA A 420 -22.83 -2.04 6.47
CA ALA A 420 -23.30 -2.30 7.82
C ALA A 420 -23.87 -3.71 7.93
N TYR A 421 -23.02 -4.70 8.22
CA TYR A 421 -23.51 -6.02 8.61
C TYR A 421 -24.26 -5.89 9.93
N GLU A 422 -25.47 -6.43 10.06
CA GLU A 422 -26.21 -6.45 11.34
C GLU A 422 -25.43 -7.09 12.48
N LYS A 423 -24.50 -8.00 12.15
CA LYS A 423 -23.62 -8.69 13.10
C LYS A 423 -22.29 -7.99 13.34
N ALA A 424 -21.90 -6.96 12.59
CA ALA A 424 -20.60 -6.33 12.82
C ALA A 424 -20.52 -5.71 14.23
N PRO A 425 -19.37 -5.83 14.94
CA PRO A 425 -19.20 -5.21 16.26
C PRO A 425 -19.42 -3.69 16.25
N ASP A 426 -19.07 -3.04 15.15
CA ASP A 426 -19.30 -1.62 14.91
C ASP A 426 -20.55 -1.45 14.04
N GLN A 427 -21.53 -0.68 14.51
CA GLN A 427 -22.79 -0.37 13.82
C GLN A 427 -22.91 1.12 13.46
N ASP A 428 -22.07 1.98 14.03
CA ASP A 428 -22.25 3.44 14.00
C ASP A 428 -21.45 4.10 12.85
N HIS A 429 -20.48 3.38 12.28
CA HIS A 429 -19.47 3.92 11.37
C HIS A 429 -19.63 3.51 9.89
N PHE A 430 -20.83 3.74 9.31
CA PHE A 430 -21.10 3.43 7.90
C PHE A 430 -21.59 4.63 7.08
N LEU A 431 -21.07 4.76 5.86
CA LEU A 431 -21.48 5.79 4.92
C LEU A 431 -22.85 5.47 4.32
N GLY A 432 -23.81 6.39 4.45
CA GLY A 432 -25.00 6.37 3.61
C GLY A 432 -24.67 6.67 2.14
N ARG A 433 -25.52 6.23 1.18
CA ARG A 433 -25.24 6.34 -0.27
C ARG A 433 -24.82 7.74 -0.73
N LYS A 434 -25.46 8.78 -0.19
CA LYS A 434 -25.12 10.18 -0.50
C LYS A 434 -23.72 10.56 -0.04
N ALA A 435 -23.34 10.14 1.17
CA ALA A 435 -22.01 10.39 1.73
C ALA A 435 -20.94 9.61 0.96
N THR A 436 -21.19 8.33 0.67
CA THR A 436 -20.34 7.50 -0.21
C THR A 436 -20.12 8.17 -1.56
N THR A 437 -21.20 8.63 -2.19
CA THR A 437 -21.15 9.32 -3.48
C THR A 437 -20.29 10.57 -3.42
N ALA A 438 -20.46 11.39 -2.39
CA ALA A 438 -19.67 12.61 -2.19
C ALA A 438 -18.18 12.27 -1.99
N LEU A 439 -17.87 11.29 -1.14
CA LEU A 439 -16.52 10.82 -0.86
C LEU A 439 -15.78 10.42 -2.14
N PHE A 440 -16.35 9.50 -2.93
CA PHE A 440 -15.68 9.01 -4.14
C PHE A 440 -15.63 10.07 -5.23
N ARG A 441 -16.68 10.87 -5.42
CA ARG A 441 -16.67 11.98 -6.39
C ARG A 441 -15.55 12.96 -6.10
N GLU A 442 -15.36 13.33 -4.84
CA GLU A 442 -14.27 14.22 -4.47
C GLU A 442 -12.91 13.53 -4.59
N ALA A 443 -12.77 12.31 -4.06
CA ALA A 443 -11.50 11.55 -4.14
C ALA A 443 -11.02 11.41 -5.60
N PHE A 444 -11.94 11.11 -6.52
CA PHE A 444 -11.68 10.84 -7.94
C PHE A 444 -11.50 12.10 -8.79
N ALA A 445 -11.86 13.27 -8.28
CA ALA A 445 -11.75 14.55 -8.98
C ALA A 445 -10.32 14.87 -9.42
N GLY A 446 -10.18 15.86 -10.32
CA GLY A 446 -8.88 16.34 -10.79
C GLY A 446 -8.10 15.31 -11.64
N GLY A 447 -8.78 14.30 -12.18
CA GLY A 447 -8.16 13.25 -12.99
C GLY A 447 -7.52 12.12 -12.18
N ASN A 448 -7.61 12.15 -10.85
CA ASN A 448 -7.01 11.14 -9.97
C ASN A 448 -7.47 9.72 -10.31
N ARG A 449 -8.76 9.52 -10.60
CA ARG A 449 -9.31 8.22 -10.97
C ARG A 449 -8.56 7.53 -12.11
N ARG A 450 -8.05 8.28 -13.10
CA ARG A 450 -7.34 7.72 -14.26
C ARG A 450 -5.90 7.31 -13.95
N ARG A 451 -5.35 7.73 -12.81
CA ARG A 451 -3.97 7.43 -12.41
C ARG A 451 -3.84 6.09 -11.71
N TRP A 452 -4.93 5.60 -11.10
CA TRP A 452 -4.93 4.39 -10.30
C TRP A 452 -5.31 3.16 -11.11
N ARG A 453 -4.58 2.06 -10.90
CA ARG A 453 -4.86 0.75 -11.50
C ARG A 453 -6.03 0.08 -10.78
N LEU A 454 -7.24 0.60 -10.96
CA LEU A 454 -8.45 0.07 -10.35
C LEU A 454 -8.95 -1.17 -11.09
N ASN A 455 -9.20 -2.26 -10.37
CA ASN A 455 -9.82 -3.48 -10.89
C ASN A 455 -11.35 -3.39 -10.82
N HIS A 456 -11.91 -2.39 -11.51
CA HIS A 456 -13.35 -2.13 -11.56
C HIS A 456 -13.76 -1.70 -12.96
N SER A 457 -14.98 -2.06 -13.36
CA SER A 457 -15.57 -1.53 -14.58
C SER A 457 -15.74 0.00 -14.49
N PRO A 458 -15.57 0.72 -15.61
CA PRO A 458 -15.78 2.16 -15.62
C PRO A 458 -17.18 2.58 -15.14
N LEU A 459 -18.19 1.74 -15.37
CA LEU A 459 -19.56 1.95 -14.94
C LEU A 459 -19.75 1.76 -13.43
N PHE A 460 -19.07 0.80 -12.79
CA PHE A 460 -19.11 0.69 -11.33
C PHE A 460 -18.49 1.92 -10.65
N LEU A 461 -17.38 2.41 -11.18
CA LEU A 461 -16.77 3.64 -10.68
C LEU A 461 -17.66 4.88 -10.94
N ASP A 462 -18.35 4.96 -12.08
CA ASP A 462 -19.36 6.00 -12.33
C ASP A 462 -20.54 5.90 -11.34
N PHE A 463 -20.91 4.68 -10.92
CA PHE A 463 -21.91 4.42 -9.88
C PHE A 463 -21.45 4.91 -8.50
N LEU A 464 -20.19 4.66 -8.11
CA LEU A 464 -19.62 5.21 -6.89
C LEU A 464 -19.59 6.74 -6.89
N GLU A 465 -19.41 7.39 -8.05
CA GLU A 465 -19.48 8.86 -8.17
C GLU A 465 -20.93 9.40 -8.28
N GLY A 466 -21.93 8.52 -8.26
CA GLY A 466 -23.36 8.85 -8.39
C GLY A 466 -23.73 9.43 -9.75
N ARG A 467 -23.01 9.04 -10.82
CA ARG A 467 -23.29 9.45 -12.20
C ARG A 467 -24.27 8.51 -12.91
N VAL A 468 -24.33 7.27 -12.45
CA VAL A 468 -25.25 6.23 -12.90
C VAL A 468 -25.79 5.49 -11.68
N ASP A 469 -26.95 4.86 -11.82
CA ASP A 469 -27.52 4.01 -10.79
C ASP A 469 -27.86 2.63 -11.37
N PHE A 470 -27.81 1.60 -10.52
CA PHE A 470 -28.04 0.22 -10.92
C PHE A 470 -28.95 -0.50 -9.91
N GLY A 471 -29.72 -1.46 -10.41
CA GLY A 471 -30.28 -2.51 -9.56
C GLY A 471 -29.17 -3.45 -9.08
N CYS A 472 -29.29 -3.96 -7.85
CA CYS A 472 -28.36 -4.96 -7.33
C CYS A 472 -28.57 -6.29 -8.07
N THR A 473 -27.47 -6.94 -8.48
CA THR A 473 -27.50 -8.29 -9.07
C THR A 473 -26.68 -9.25 -8.22
N ALA A 474 -26.96 -9.30 -6.91
CA ALA A 474 -26.23 -10.14 -5.96
C ALA A 474 -26.17 -11.63 -6.37
N TRP A 475 -27.17 -12.12 -7.12
CA TRP A 475 -27.17 -13.47 -7.70
C TRP A 475 -26.00 -13.77 -8.65
N ALA A 476 -25.32 -12.74 -9.15
CA ALA A 476 -24.17 -12.89 -10.04
C ALA A 476 -22.85 -13.15 -9.28
N ILE A 477 -22.84 -12.91 -7.96
CA ILE A 477 -21.76 -13.28 -7.03
C ILE A 477 -22.37 -14.08 -5.87
N PRO A 478 -22.81 -15.33 -6.12
CA PRO A 478 -23.32 -16.19 -5.06
C PRO A 478 -22.20 -16.58 -4.09
N SER A 479 -22.57 -16.81 -2.82
CA SER A 479 -21.65 -17.23 -1.76
C SER A 479 -21.92 -18.67 -1.36
N TYR A 480 -20.86 -19.49 -1.30
CA TYR A 480 -20.91 -20.86 -0.82
C TYR A 480 -19.95 -21.04 0.36
N SER A 481 -20.44 -21.62 1.44
CA SER A 481 -19.69 -21.78 2.69
C SER A 481 -19.76 -23.22 3.20
N VAL A 482 -19.10 -23.48 4.34
CA VAL A 482 -19.29 -24.75 5.09
C VAL A 482 -20.75 -25.03 5.49
N LEU A 483 -21.63 -24.03 5.44
CA LEU A 483 -23.06 -24.16 5.72
C LEU A 483 -23.91 -24.35 4.45
N GLY A 484 -23.32 -24.28 3.25
CA GLY A 484 -23.99 -24.37 1.96
C GLY A 484 -24.07 -23.04 1.21
N TRP A 485 -24.96 -22.98 0.22
CA TRP A 485 -25.23 -21.78 -0.59
C TRP A 485 -26.01 -20.74 0.23
N GLN A 486 -25.41 -19.57 0.47
CA GLN A 486 -25.96 -18.54 1.35
C GLN A 486 -27.05 -17.70 0.65
N ARG A 487 -28.17 -17.47 1.34
CA ARG A 487 -29.25 -16.58 0.92
C ARG A 487 -29.26 -15.26 1.72
N PRO A 488 -29.70 -14.15 1.12
CA PRO A 488 -29.84 -13.94 -0.34
C PRO A 488 -28.50 -13.63 -1.02
N CYS A 489 -27.49 -13.15 -0.29
CA CYS A 489 -26.23 -12.67 -0.86
C CYS A 489 -25.07 -12.89 0.09
N TYR A 490 -23.85 -12.55 -0.32
CA TYR A 490 -22.66 -12.64 0.53
C TYR A 490 -22.77 -11.88 1.87
N LEU A 491 -23.45 -10.72 1.87
CA LEU A 491 -23.53 -9.83 3.03
C LEU A 491 -24.62 -10.20 4.04
N MET A 492 -25.70 -10.84 3.57
CA MET A 492 -26.86 -11.22 4.38
C MET A 492 -26.94 -12.74 4.49
N ALA A 493 -27.19 -13.26 5.69
CA ALA A 493 -27.24 -14.70 5.95
C ALA A 493 -28.63 -15.10 6.48
N ASP A 494 -29.66 -14.84 5.66
CA ASP A 494 -31.06 -15.16 5.97
C ASP A 494 -31.30 -16.68 5.98
N GLY A 495 -30.44 -17.46 5.31
CA GLY A 495 -30.47 -18.91 5.33
C GLY A 495 -29.44 -19.54 4.40
N TYR A 496 -29.45 -20.87 4.32
CA TYR A 496 -28.58 -21.64 3.43
C TYR A 496 -29.36 -22.72 2.69
N VAL A 497 -28.91 -23.06 1.49
CA VAL A 497 -29.46 -24.14 0.66
C VAL A 497 -28.40 -25.09 0.16
N SER A 498 -28.86 -26.26 -0.26
CA SER A 498 -27.97 -27.36 -0.66
C SER A 498 -27.41 -27.21 -2.08
N THR A 499 -28.17 -26.59 -2.98
CA THR A 499 -27.81 -26.50 -4.41
C THR A 499 -27.84 -25.06 -4.93
N TYR A 500 -27.00 -24.77 -5.91
CA TYR A 500 -26.95 -23.49 -6.62
C TYR A 500 -28.27 -23.22 -7.33
N ARG A 501 -28.87 -24.28 -7.91
CA ARG A 501 -30.17 -24.19 -8.58
C ARG A 501 -31.24 -23.72 -7.61
N GLU A 502 -31.32 -24.34 -6.42
CA GLU A 502 -32.26 -23.92 -5.40
C GLU A 502 -32.02 -22.46 -5.00
N LEU A 503 -30.76 -22.05 -4.78
CA LEU A 503 -30.42 -20.65 -4.46
C LEU A 503 -31.00 -19.68 -5.49
N VAL A 504 -30.79 -19.94 -6.77
CA VAL A 504 -31.21 -19.03 -7.85
C VAL A 504 -32.71 -19.04 -8.07
N GLU A 505 -33.36 -20.21 -8.06
CA GLU A 505 -34.77 -20.37 -8.44
C GLU A 505 -35.74 -19.98 -7.32
N THR A 506 -35.35 -20.16 -6.06
CA THR A 506 -36.27 -20.01 -4.92
C THR A 506 -36.04 -18.76 -4.07
N THR A 507 -34.93 -18.05 -4.27
CA THR A 507 -34.71 -16.75 -3.63
C THR A 507 -35.51 -15.68 -4.36
N ASP A 508 -36.33 -14.92 -3.63
CA ASP A 508 -37.03 -13.76 -4.19
C ASP A 508 -36.07 -12.58 -4.36
N TRP A 509 -35.25 -12.63 -5.40
CA TRP A 509 -34.27 -11.59 -5.74
C TRP A 509 -34.90 -10.22 -5.91
N ASP A 510 -36.18 -10.16 -6.29
CA ASP A 510 -36.86 -8.90 -6.52
C ASP A 510 -37.23 -8.18 -5.22
N SER A 511 -37.28 -8.87 -4.09
CA SER A 511 -37.44 -8.23 -2.77
C SER A 511 -36.20 -7.47 -2.29
N TYR A 512 -35.02 -7.71 -2.88
CA TYR A 512 -33.75 -7.16 -2.41
C TYR A 512 -33.20 -6.01 -3.25
N GLY A 513 -32.34 -5.19 -2.65
CA GLY A 513 -31.69 -4.04 -3.28
C GLY A 513 -32.17 -2.70 -2.74
N ALA A 514 -31.41 -1.63 -3.04
CA ALA A 514 -31.74 -0.29 -2.58
C ALA A 514 -33.15 0.13 -3.03
N GLY A 515 -33.96 0.61 -2.08
CA GLY A 515 -35.35 0.98 -2.31
C GLY A 515 -36.35 -0.19 -2.24
N ARG A 516 -35.90 -1.43 -2.00
CA ARG A 516 -36.75 -2.63 -1.87
C ARG A 516 -36.65 -3.27 -0.48
N ASP A 517 -35.42 -3.52 -0.02
CA ASP A 517 -35.15 -4.00 1.35
C ASP A 517 -34.46 -2.89 2.16
N PRO A 518 -34.94 -2.52 3.37
CA PRO A 518 -34.32 -1.51 4.22
C PRO A 518 -32.84 -1.77 4.53
N ARG A 519 -32.42 -3.02 4.67
CA ARG A 519 -31.03 -3.42 4.93
C ARG A 519 -30.12 -3.10 3.73
N CYS A 520 -30.69 -3.05 2.53
CA CYS A 520 -29.99 -2.70 1.30
C CYS A 520 -29.92 -1.19 1.06
N ALA A 521 -30.61 -0.35 1.84
CA ALA A 521 -30.78 1.08 1.55
C ALA A 521 -29.45 1.83 1.36
N ASN A 522 -28.43 1.44 2.13
CA ASN A 522 -27.10 2.06 2.07
C ASN A 522 -26.05 1.25 1.29
N CYS A 523 -26.42 0.08 0.75
CA CYS A 523 -25.46 -0.80 0.09
C CYS A 523 -24.97 -0.19 -1.23
N MET A 524 -23.65 -0.17 -1.39
CA MET A 524 -22.96 0.15 -2.65
C MET A 524 -21.74 -0.79 -2.85
N ALA A 525 -21.76 -1.95 -2.19
CA ALA A 525 -20.65 -2.89 -2.19
C ALA A 525 -20.43 -3.49 -3.58
N HIS A 526 -19.16 -3.61 -3.98
CA HIS A 526 -18.82 -4.09 -5.32
C HIS A 526 -19.36 -5.49 -5.62
N CYS A 527 -19.47 -6.38 -4.61
CA CYS A 527 -20.03 -7.72 -4.78
C CYS A 527 -21.50 -7.74 -5.27
N GLY A 528 -22.26 -6.67 -5.05
CA GLY A 528 -23.65 -6.54 -5.53
C GLY A 528 -23.82 -5.74 -6.82
N TYR A 529 -22.88 -4.82 -7.11
CA TYR A 529 -23.05 -3.78 -8.12
C TYR A 529 -22.01 -3.81 -9.26
N GLU A 530 -20.85 -4.44 -9.06
CA GLU A 530 -19.88 -4.66 -10.13
C GLU A 530 -20.48 -5.53 -11.25
N PRO A 531 -21.19 -6.65 -10.97
CA PRO A 531 -21.85 -7.42 -12.02
C PRO A 531 -22.93 -6.61 -12.75
N SER A 532 -23.71 -5.79 -12.03
CA SER A 532 -24.71 -4.90 -12.64
C SER A 532 -24.07 -3.96 -13.67
N ALA A 533 -22.92 -3.38 -13.33
CA ALA A 533 -22.16 -2.51 -14.21
C ALA A 533 -21.60 -3.27 -15.43
N VAL A 534 -21.13 -4.51 -15.24
CA VAL A 534 -20.68 -5.39 -16.33
C VAL A 534 -21.84 -5.71 -17.28
N PHE A 535 -23.01 -6.11 -16.77
CA PHE A 535 -24.19 -6.39 -17.59
C PHE A 535 -24.68 -5.16 -18.36
N ALA A 536 -24.66 -3.98 -17.73
CA ALA A 536 -25.01 -2.72 -18.38
C ALA A 536 -24.05 -2.36 -19.52
N THR A 537 -22.76 -2.70 -19.40
CA THR A 537 -21.76 -2.48 -20.44
C THR A 537 -22.07 -3.33 -21.69
N VAL A 538 -22.37 -4.61 -21.50
CA VAL A 538 -22.68 -5.55 -22.61
C VAL A 538 -24.06 -5.31 -23.23
N GLY A 539 -24.97 -4.68 -22.49
CA GLY A 539 -26.28 -4.26 -22.99
C GLY A 539 -26.26 -3.06 -23.94
N SER A 540 -25.16 -2.31 -24.03
CA SER A 540 -25.07 -1.05 -24.79
C SER A 540 -23.80 -0.97 -25.64
N LEU A 541 -23.97 -0.82 -26.96
CA LEU A 541 -22.85 -0.64 -27.90
C LEU A 541 -21.99 0.58 -27.57
N ARG A 542 -22.61 1.69 -27.13
CA ARG A 542 -21.90 2.90 -26.69
C ARG A 542 -21.07 2.67 -25.43
N GLN A 543 -21.59 1.92 -24.45
CA GLN A 543 -20.85 1.62 -23.22
C GLN A 543 -19.76 0.57 -23.45
N SER A 544 -20.01 -0.41 -24.33
CA SER A 544 -19.00 -1.39 -24.76
C SER A 544 -17.78 -0.70 -25.39
N LEU A 545 -18.00 0.28 -26.29
CA LEU A 545 -16.91 1.07 -26.87
C LEU A 545 -16.17 1.91 -25.82
N ARG A 546 -16.91 2.53 -24.88
CA ARG A 546 -16.31 3.30 -23.78
C ARG A 546 -15.46 2.43 -22.85
N ALA A 547 -15.89 1.21 -22.56
CA ALA A 547 -15.14 0.27 -21.73
C ALA A 547 -13.81 -0.15 -22.38
N LEU A 548 -13.79 -0.33 -23.70
CA LEU A 548 -12.58 -0.62 -24.47
C LEU A 548 -11.60 0.56 -24.53
N THR A 549 -12.10 1.80 -24.56
CA THR A 549 -11.25 3.01 -24.61
C THR A 549 -10.85 3.55 -23.25
N SER A 550 -11.49 3.10 -22.17
CA SER A 550 -11.18 3.47 -20.79
C SER A 550 -10.24 2.47 -20.11
N ALA A 551 -9.76 1.48 -20.89
CA ALA A 551 -8.85 0.45 -20.47
C ALA A 551 -7.41 0.97 -20.44
#